data_AF-A0A9D8ENB8-F1
#
_entry.id   AF-A0A9D8ENB8-F1
#
_cell.length_a   1.000
_cell.length_b   1.000
_cell.length_c   1.000
_cell.angle_alpha   90.00
_cell.angle_beta   90.00
_cell.angle_gamma   90.00
#
_symmetry.space_group_name_H-M   'P 1'
#
loop_
_entity.id
_entity.type
_entity.pdbx_description
1 polymer ?
#
loop_
_entity_poly.entity_id
_entity_poly.type
_entity_poly.pdbx_seq_one_letter_code
_entity_poly.pdbx_strand_id
1 'polypeptide(L)'
;MDMQSDEFKPKVGLITLTDVPRALAVAGEREEAITKKHNEYKRFLTANDIIVVDAADHISSKPGWVSFYTSEDIEKAVDLFHQNHVEAIIIGCWHWSEPMFVVEIARSAGKPILLYSDDDPAWAATCMLTAAGASLWETSPNRAAQVHERFYGDRKGSLKWIRGVCALEKMKKSVFVLWGGSYALRMEYLQDDYPRLKSFLAGDILTEDQYVLIKGSESIDNERIEDFIKWLNSGGVNFKFDDRMFTPEVLKKQTALYFAAKDRISHLGKKIAGVSVKCFDELSDVYGVDGCFIPAFIPFGEDSEGPKRTINTICEGDIKGLLTMALLTNITGGIPSLFGDVSYISSNYMIVSNCGASSIYYSCRSCAACDVLKNLKIEANYEGISGGAVGYCCPPGEMTVARLVRSKGKYFMLLGLGNAMEITEEISSKFYFGSTWPHTAIKLQSDRQLIVQALGANHLVATFGNYLKEVYYACSLAGIEIFRMDSDDGLNKWLDRVRYLD
;
A
#
# COMPACT_ATOMS: atom_id res chain seq x y z
N MET A 1 -4.64 13.07 -15.26
CA MET A 1 -5.76 13.51 -14.40
C MET A 1 -5.42 13.00 -13.01
N ASP A 2 -4.89 13.88 -12.15
CA ASP A 2 -4.44 13.49 -10.80
C ASP A 2 -5.67 13.16 -9.94
N MET A 3 -5.87 11.87 -9.73
CA MET A 3 -6.98 11.32 -8.96
C MET A 3 -6.52 10.88 -7.57
N GLN A 4 -5.49 11.54 -7.00
CA GLN A 4 -5.16 11.33 -5.60
C GLN A 4 -6.31 11.88 -4.76
N SER A 5 -7.27 11.02 -4.42
CA SER A 5 -8.29 11.34 -3.45
C SER A 5 -7.60 11.78 -2.16
N ASP A 6 -8.15 12.80 -1.50
CA ASP A 6 -7.63 13.27 -0.20
C ASP A 6 -7.54 12.15 0.85
N GLU A 7 -8.20 11.01 0.59
CA GLU A 7 -8.10 9.79 1.38
C GLU A 7 -6.66 9.22 1.46
N PHE A 8 -5.88 9.28 0.38
CA PHE A 8 -4.53 8.70 0.34
C PHE A 8 -3.44 9.69 0.78
N LYS A 9 -3.73 10.99 0.76
CA LYS A 9 -2.75 12.03 1.14
C LYS A 9 -2.31 11.85 2.59
N PRO A 10 -1.00 11.85 2.89
CA PRO A 10 -0.51 11.81 4.27
C PRO A 10 -1.01 13.01 5.07
N LYS A 11 -1.47 12.78 6.30
CA LYS A 11 -1.83 13.85 7.24
C LYS A 11 -0.87 13.86 8.42
N VAL A 12 -0.12 14.95 8.58
CA VAL A 12 0.93 15.06 9.60
C VAL A 12 0.69 16.26 10.52
N GLY A 13 1.05 16.10 11.80
CA GLY A 13 1.19 17.21 12.73
C GLY A 13 2.55 17.88 12.54
N LEU A 14 2.62 19.20 12.49
CA LEU A 14 3.88 19.96 12.51
C LEU A 14 3.94 20.79 13.78
N ILE A 15 5.04 20.65 14.52
CA ILE A 15 5.34 21.45 15.70
C ILE A 15 6.80 21.87 15.66
N THR A 16 7.12 23.04 16.21
CA THR A 16 8.49 23.52 16.34
C THR A 16 8.77 23.86 17.78
N LEU A 17 9.91 23.38 18.28
CA LEU A 17 10.33 23.64 19.65
C LEU A 17 11.43 24.71 19.66
N THR A 18 11.48 25.49 20.73
CA THR A 18 12.55 26.46 20.99
C THR A 18 12.99 26.35 22.45
N ASP A 19 14.16 26.89 22.78
CA ASP A 19 14.61 27.00 24.16
C ASP A 19 13.72 27.99 24.93
N VAL A 20 13.53 27.71 26.21
CA VAL A 20 12.88 28.62 27.17
C VAL A 20 13.52 30.00 27.00
N PRO A 21 12.77 31.11 27.07
CA PRO A 21 13.34 32.45 26.94
C PRO A 21 14.33 32.75 28.09
N ARG A 22 15.54 32.23 27.98
CA ARG A 22 16.73 32.75 28.66
C ARG A 22 16.96 34.14 28.10
N ALA A 23 17.54 35.04 28.89
CA ALA A 23 17.94 36.36 28.43
C ALA A 23 19.10 36.25 27.42
N LEU A 24 18.79 35.78 26.21
CA LEU A 24 19.68 35.69 25.08
C LEU A 24 19.57 36.99 24.31
N ALA A 25 20.72 37.63 24.06
CA ALA A 25 20.79 38.88 23.30
C ALA A 25 20.19 38.78 21.89
N VAL A 26 20.04 37.56 21.35
CA VAL A 26 19.62 37.26 19.97
C VAL A 26 18.26 36.57 19.88
N ALA A 27 17.43 36.63 20.93
CA ALA A 27 16.14 35.92 20.96
C ALA A 27 15.20 36.33 19.80
N GLY A 28 15.21 37.59 19.38
CA GLY A 28 14.41 38.06 18.23
C GLY A 28 14.88 37.44 16.91
N GLU A 29 16.17 37.59 16.60
CA GLU A 29 16.80 37.04 15.38
C GLU A 29 16.63 35.52 15.27
N ARG A 30 16.74 34.82 16.41
CA ARG A 30 16.50 33.39 16.52
C ARG A 30 15.08 33.04 16.08
N GLU A 31 14.08 33.69 16.66
CA GLU A 31 12.68 33.38 16.37
C GLU A 31 12.27 33.78 14.95
N GLU A 32 12.84 34.85 14.39
CA GLU A 32 12.69 35.18 12.97
C GLU A 32 13.24 34.06 12.07
N ALA A 33 14.44 33.55 12.38
CA ALA A 33 15.05 32.44 11.63
C ALA A 33 14.24 31.13 11.76
N ILE A 34 13.79 30.80 12.98
CA ILE A 34 12.92 29.65 13.24
C ILE A 34 11.61 29.78 12.44
N THR A 35 10.97 30.94 12.50
CA THR A 35 9.70 31.22 11.82
C THR A 35 9.84 31.09 10.31
N LYS A 36 10.93 31.61 9.74
CA LYS A 36 11.23 31.47 8.31
C LYS A 36 11.35 30.00 7.91
N LYS A 37 12.20 29.24 8.60
CA LYS A 37 12.46 27.81 8.29
C LYS A 37 11.23 26.94 8.46
N HIS A 38 10.49 27.13 9.55
CA HIS A 38 9.22 26.44 9.80
C HIS A 38 8.26 26.64 8.62
N ASN A 39 8.02 27.89 8.23
CA ASN A 39 7.08 28.23 7.16
C ASN A 39 7.55 27.70 5.79
N GLU A 40 8.85 27.76 5.51
CA GLU A 40 9.42 27.18 4.29
C GLU A 40 9.22 25.65 4.22
N TYR A 41 9.41 24.96 5.35
CA TYR A 41 9.22 23.52 5.41
C TYR A 41 7.74 23.12 5.33
N LYS A 42 6.85 23.84 6.02
CA LYS A 42 5.40 23.69 5.88
C LYS A 42 4.95 23.83 4.42
N ARG A 43 5.37 24.89 3.73
CA ARG A 43 5.08 25.10 2.30
C ARG A 43 5.63 23.96 1.45
N PHE A 44 6.84 23.47 1.73
CA PHE A 44 7.42 22.34 1.04
C PHE A 44 6.55 21.08 1.19
N LEU A 45 6.08 20.77 2.40
CA LEU A 45 5.20 19.62 2.65
C LEU A 45 3.88 19.76 1.90
N THR A 46 3.20 20.91 2.00
CA THR A 46 1.92 21.15 1.31
C THR A 46 2.07 21.09 -0.21
N ALA A 47 3.18 21.59 -0.76
CA ALA A 47 3.47 21.50 -2.20
C ALA A 47 3.75 20.07 -2.70
N ASN A 48 3.92 19.10 -1.81
CA ASN A 48 4.14 17.69 -2.11
C ASN A 48 2.97 16.82 -1.61
N ASP A 49 1.74 17.34 -1.68
CA ASP A 49 0.49 16.65 -1.37
C ASP A 49 0.37 16.09 0.06
N ILE A 50 1.02 16.75 1.02
CA ILE A 50 0.88 16.43 2.45
C ILE A 50 -0.07 17.41 3.11
N ILE A 51 -1.07 16.87 3.81
CA ILE A 51 -1.98 17.65 4.66
C ILE A 51 -1.25 17.94 5.97
N VAL A 52 -0.96 19.21 6.24
CA VAL A 52 -0.24 19.65 7.44
C VAL A 52 -1.23 20.25 8.44
N VAL A 53 -1.29 19.66 9.63
CA VAL A 53 -1.94 20.24 10.81
C VAL A 53 -0.84 20.91 11.62
N ASP A 54 -0.73 22.24 11.51
CA ASP A 54 0.35 22.99 12.12
C ASP A 54 -0.08 23.56 13.48
N ALA A 55 0.65 23.23 14.54
CA ALA A 55 0.38 23.74 15.88
C ALA A 55 0.42 25.28 15.93
N ALA A 56 1.29 25.92 15.14
CA ALA A 56 1.46 27.38 15.12
C ALA A 56 0.26 28.13 14.53
N ASP A 57 -0.61 27.47 13.76
CA ASP A 57 -1.83 28.08 13.23
C ASP A 57 -2.94 28.19 14.28
N HIS A 58 -2.85 27.40 15.36
CA HIS A 58 -3.94 27.23 16.34
C HIS A 58 -3.54 27.62 17.76
N ILE A 59 -2.25 27.61 18.07
CA ILE A 59 -1.71 27.84 19.42
C ILE A 59 -0.72 29.00 19.33
N SER A 60 -0.89 29.98 20.21
CA SER A 60 0.01 31.13 20.30
C SER A 60 0.62 31.17 21.70
N SER A 61 1.90 30.79 21.80
CA SER A 61 2.69 30.93 23.04
C SER A 61 3.08 32.39 23.26
N LYS A 62 3.45 33.09 22.17
CA LYS A 62 3.67 34.53 22.07
C LYS A 62 3.22 35.06 20.70
N PRO A 63 2.73 36.30 20.61
CA PRO A 63 2.34 36.90 19.33
C PRO A 63 3.49 36.84 18.30
N GLY A 64 3.21 36.19 17.16
CA GLY A 64 4.15 36.09 16.03
C GLY A 64 5.18 34.97 16.12
N TRP A 65 5.21 34.19 17.22
CA TRP A 65 6.10 33.03 17.35
C TRP A 65 5.39 31.77 16.83
N VAL A 66 6.13 30.92 16.13
CA VAL A 66 5.67 29.60 15.66
C VAL A 66 6.22 28.44 16.51
N SER A 67 6.98 28.79 17.56
CA SER A 67 7.75 27.86 18.37
C SER A 67 7.20 27.75 19.80
N PHE A 68 7.38 26.57 20.40
CA PHE A 68 6.83 26.23 21.71
C PHE A 68 7.95 25.81 22.67
N TYR A 69 7.80 26.15 23.94
CA TYR A 69 8.81 25.92 24.98
C TYR A 69 8.20 25.59 26.36
N THR A 70 6.90 25.25 26.42
CA THR A 70 6.20 24.90 27.65
C THR A 70 5.46 23.56 27.47
N SER A 71 5.33 22.79 28.55
CA SER A 71 4.53 21.55 28.53
C SER A 71 3.04 21.82 28.25
N GLU A 72 2.49 22.96 28.69
CA GLU A 72 1.10 23.33 28.40
C GLU A 72 0.85 23.50 26.89
N ASP A 73 1.77 24.15 26.18
CA ASP A 73 1.66 24.30 24.72
C ASP A 73 1.81 22.96 23.99
N ILE A 74 2.68 22.08 24.50
CA ILE A 74 2.89 20.74 23.96
C ILE A 74 1.62 19.89 24.13
N GLU A 75 1.00 19.94 25.30
CA GLU A 75 -0.27 19.25 25.57
C GLU A 75 -1.36 19.71 24.60
N LYS A 76 -1.53 21.02 24.43
CA LYS A 76 -2.47 21.59 23.45
C LYS A 76 -2.17 21.14 22.01
N ALA A 77 -0.90 21.08 21.63
CA ALA A 77 -0.51 20.64 20.29
C ALA A 77 -0.80 19.15 20.07
N VAL A 78 -0.55 18.31 21.07
CA VAL A 78 -0.88 16.88 21.01
C VAL A 78 -2.41 16.69 20.91
N ASP A 79 -3.19 17.43 21.69
CA ASP A 79 -4.65 17.41 21.61
C ASP A 79 -5.16 17.80 20.21
N LEU A 80 -4.60 18.88 19.65
CA LEU A 80 -4.90 19.30 18.27
C LEU A 80 -4.61 18.17 17.26
N PHE A 81 -3.47 17.50 17.40
CA PHE A 81 -3.07 16.39 16.53
C PHE A 81 -4.00 15.18 16.66
N HIS A 82 -4.46 14.86 17.86
CA HIS A 82 -5.45 13.80 18.10
C HIS A 82 -6.81 14.13 17.49
N GLN A 83 -7.31 15.35 17.71
CA GLN A 83 -8.59 15.83 17.17
C GLN A 83 -8.62 15.82 15.64
N ASN A 84 -7.49 16.12 15.00
CA ASN A 84 -7.36 16.12 13.54
C ASN A 84 -6.96 14.75 12.95
N HIS A 85 -6.80 13.73 13.81
CA HIS A 85 -6.45 12.36 13.43
C HIS A 85 -5.17 12.25 12.60
N VAL A 86 -4.12 13.01 12.94
CA VAL A 86 -2.84 12.94 12.22
C VAL A 86 -2.24 11.53 12.30
N GLU A 87 -1.47 11.18 11.30
CA GLU A 87 -0.85 9.87 11.12
C GLU A 87 0.59 9.87 11.60
N ALA A 88 1.28 11.01 11.56
CA ALA A 88 2.64 11.18 12.06
C ALA A 88 2.85 12.60 12.59
N ILE A 89 3.89 12.81 13.39
CA ILE A 89 4.28 14.12 13.91
C ILE A 89 5.69 14.46 13.44
N ILE A 90 5.86 15.68 12.96
CA ILE A 90 7.14 16.24 12.58
C ILE A 90 7.48 17.34 13.58
N ILE A 91 8.66 17.23 14.17
CA ILE A 91 9.20 18.19 15.12
C ILE A 91 10.34 18.94 14.43
N GLY A 92 10.15 20.23 14.21
CA GLY A 92 11.17 21.13 13.69
C GLY A 92 12.22 21.42 14.76
N CYS A 93 13.46 20.98 14.50
CA CYS A 93 14.64 21.13 15.35
C CYS A 93 15.57 22.21 14.77
N TRP A 94 15.07 23.42 14.58
CA TRP A 94 15.80 24.52 13.93
C TRP A 94 16.84 25.19 14.84
N HIS A 95 16.68 25.03 16.15
CA HIS A 95 17.53 25.53 17.21
C HIS A 95 17.49 24.57 18.40
N TRP A 96 18.34 24.82 19.41
CA TRP A 96 18.25 24.14 20.71
C TRP A 96 16.87 24.32 21.34
N SER A 97 16.36 23.24 21.92
CA SER A 97 15.26 23.24 22.88
C SER A 97 15.49 22.10 23.89
N GLU A 98 14.71 22.04 24.96
CA GLU A 98 14.84 20.96 25.93
C GLU A 98 14.42 19.62 25.28
N PRO A 99 15.33 18.62 25.18
CA PRO A 99 15.02 17.34 24.53
C PRO A 99 13.85 16.58 25.16
N MET A 100 13.56 16.85 26.44
CA MET A 100 12.44 16.24 27.17
C MET A 100 11.07 16.56 26.55
N PHE A 101 10.90 17.71 25.90
CA PHE A 101 9.67 18.06 25.19
C PHE A 101 9.39 17.12 24.01
N VAL A 102 10.43 16.65 23.32
CA VAL A 102 10.29 15.66 22.25
C VAL A 102 9.82 14.31 22.81
N VAL A 103 10.35 13.92 23.98
CA VAL A 103 9.93 12.70 24.68
C VAL A 103 8.49 12.82 25.18
N GLU A 104 8.08 13.99 25.67
CA GLU A 104 6.71 14.29 26.08
C GLU A 104 5.72 14.15 24.92
N ILE A 105 5.99 14.78 23.78
CA ILE A 105 5.20 14.63 22.54
C ILE A 105 5.09 13.16 22.15
N ALA A 106 6.22 12.44 22.10
CA ALA A 106 6.24 11.04 21.68
C ALA A 106 5.42 10.13 22.61
N ARG A 107 5.45 10.40 23.92
CA ARG A 107 4.70 9.64 24.93
C ARG A 107 3.20 9.90 24.81
N SER A 108 2.80 11.17 24.75
CA SER A 108 1.38 11.55 24.76
C SER A 108 0.70 11.30 23.42
N ALA A 109 1.40 11.53 22.31
CA ALA A 109 0.81 11.36 20.99
C ALA A 109 0.68 9.89 20.56
N GLY A 110 1.67 9.05 20.88
CA GLY A 110 1.74 7.66 20.41
C GLY A 110 1.85 7.54 18.88
N LYS A 111 2.40 8.54 18.20
CA LYS A 111 2.54 8.62 16.74
C LYS A 111 4.00 8.51 16.28
N PRO A 112 4.25 8.06 15.03
CA PRO A 112 5.56 8.13 14.40
C PRO A 112 6.13 9.54 14.47
N ILE A 113 7.39 9.65 14.91
CA ILE A 113 8.08 10.93 15.10
C ILE A 113 9.19 11.09 14.06
N LEU A 114 9.17 12.23 13.38
CA LEU A 114 10.27 12.73 12.58
C LEU A 114 10.88 13.97 13.25
N LEU A 115 12.19 13.95 13.46
CA LEU A 115 12.95 15.14 13.82
C LEU A 115 13.58 15.70 12.55
N TYR A 116 13.29 16.95 12.22
CA TYR A 116 13.77 17.58 10.99
C TYR A 116 14.50 18.88 11.27
N SER A 117 15.61 19.12 10.55
CA SER A 117 16.19 20.45 10.42
C SER A 117 16.86 20.64 9.06
N ASP A 118 17.04 21.89 8.65
CA ASP A 118 17.83 22.24 7.46
C ASP A 118 19.34 22.15 7.77
N ASP A 119 20.16 22.00 6.72
CA ASP A 119 21.62 22.09 6.82
C ASP A 119 22.04 23.55 6.96
N ASP A 120 21.93 24.06 8.18
CA ASP A 120 22.30 25.44 8.52
C ASP A 120 23.14 25.50 9.82
N PRO A 121 24.40 25.96 9.74
CA PRO A 121 25.27 26.06 10.91
C PRO A 121 24.89 27.18 11.88
N ALA A 122 24.06 28.15 11.49
CA ALA A 122 23.86 29.40 12.25
C ALA A 122 23.21 29.21 13.63
N TRP A 123 22.40 28.16 13.81
CA TRP A 123 21.53 28.02 15.00
C TRP A 123 21.72 26.71 15.76
N ALA A 124 22.80 25.97 15.50
CA ALA A 124 23.16 24.73 16.20
C ALA A 124 22.05 23.64 16.18
N ALA A 125 21.25 23.59 15.11
CA ALA A 125 20.17 22.62 14.91
C ALA A 125 20.60 21.16 15.10
N THR A 126 21.80 20.80 14.64
CA THR A 126 22.35 19.45 14.76
C THR A 126 22.51 19.00 16.21
N CYS A 127 22.80 19.95 17.13
CA CYS A 127 22.85 19.67 18.56
C CYS A 127 21.47 19.21 19.07
N MET A 128 20.40 19.92 18.67
CA MET A 128 19.03 19.54 19.02
C MET A 128 18.62 18.19 18.40
N LEU A 129 18.86 18.00 17.10
CA LEU A 129 18.54 16.74 16.40
C LEU A 129 19.19 15.52 17.08
N THR A 130 20.46 15.64 17.45
CA THR A 130 21.21 14.54 18.07
C THR A 130 20.77 14.30 19.52
N ALA A 131 20.61 15.35 20.32
CA ALA A 131 20.16 15.26 21.70
C ALA A 131 18.73 14.68 21.81
N ALA A 132 17.77 15.22 21.05
CA ALA A 132 16.40 14.71 21.04
C ALA A 132 16.30 13.27 20.54
N GLY A 133 17.04 12.91 19.50
CA GLY A 133 17.07 11.53 19.03
C GLY A 133 17.69 10.57 20.04
N ALA A 134 18.75 10.99 20.75
CA ALA A 134 19.32 10.20 21.84
C ALA A 134 18.32 10.02 22.98
N SER A 135 17.61 11.08 23.38
CA SER A 135 16.58 11.00 24.44
C SER A 135 15.42 10.08 24.07
N LEU A 136 14.99 10.06 22.80
CA LEU A 136 13.98 9.12 22.31
C LEU A 136 14.45 7.66 22.35
N TRP A 137 15.72 7.39 22.04
CA TRP A 137 16.27 6.03 22.16
C TRP A 137 16.46 5.59 23.60
N GLU A 138 16.94 6.47 24.47
CA GLU A 138 17.17 6.16 25.88
C GLU A 138 15.86 5.96 26.64
N THR A 139 14.87 6.82 26.41
CA THR A 139 13.56 6.72 27.10
C THR A 139 12.61 5.75 26.42
N SER A 140 12.62 5.72 25.08
CA SER A 140 11.82 4.83 24.21
C SER A 140 10.39 4.55 24.72
N PRO A 141 9.53 5.56 24.92
CA PRO A 141 8.21 5.38 25.53
C PRO A 141 7.27 4.46 24.75
N ASN A 142 7.53 4.27 23.46
CA ASN A 142 6.82 3.33 22.59
C ASN A 142 7.68 3.02 21.35
N ARG A 143 7.23 2.07 20.52
CA ARG A 143 7.97 1.69 19.31
C ARG A 143 8.12 2.85 18.30
N ALA A 144 7.12 3.72 18.19
CA ALA A 144 7.17 4.87 17.29
C ALA A 144 8.30 5.86 17.66
N ALA A 145 8.56 6.03 18.96
CA ALA A 145 9.71 6.78 19.48
C ALA A 145 11.04 6.05 19.25
N GLN A 146 11.07 4.72 19.44
CA GLN A 146 12.28 3.92 19.25
C GLN A 146 12.82 4.00 17.82
N VAL A 147 11.91 3.98 16.84
CA VAL A 147 12.23 3.99 15.40
C VAL A 147 12.04 5.37 14.77
N HIS A 148 12.13 6.45 15.57
CA HIS A 148 12.07 7.81 15.06
C HIS A 148 13.14 8.03 13.98
N GLU A 149 12.85 8.92 13.04
CA GLU A 149 13.78 9.28 11.98
C GLU A 149 14.35 10.69 12.22
N ARG A 150 15.56 10.92 11.71
CA ARG A 150 16.25 12.20 11.75
C ARG A 150 16.68 12.60 10.35
N PHE A 151 16.19 13.73 9.87
CA PHE A 151 16.66 14.32 8.61
C PHE A 151 17.33 15.66 8.84
N TYR A 152 18.51 15.80 8.25
CA TYR A 152 19.32 17.01 8.26
C TYR A 152 19.56 17.43 6.81
N GLY A 153 18.89 18.51 6.37
CA GLY A 153 18.95 19.02 4.98
C GLY A 153 18.25 18.16 3.92
N ASP A 154 17.79 16.95 4.23
CA ASP A 154 17.15 16.04 3.27
C ASP A 154 15.61 16.10 3.33
N ARG A 155 15.05 17.15 2.74
CA ARG A 155 13.60 17.31 2.57
C ARG A 155 12.97 16.20 1.72
N LYS A 156 13.69 15.62 0.76
CA LYS A 156 13.13 14.56 -0.09
C LYS A 156 13.06 13.22 0.64
N GLY A 157 14.05 12.92 1.47
CA GLY A 157 14.04 11.78 2.38
C GLY A 157 12.87 11.82 3.35
N SER A 158 12.55 13.00 3.89
CA SER A 158 11.40 13.15 4.79
C SER A 158 10.06 12.80 4.12
N LEU A 159 9.86 13.16 2.84
CA LEU A 159 8.67 12.75 2.09
C LEU A 159 8.52 11.22 2.02
N LYS A 160 9.63 10.49 1.83
CA LYS A 160 9.61 9.01 1.78
C LYS A 160 9.25 8.41 3.14
N TRP A 161 9.80 8.97 4.22
CA TRP A 161 9.43 8.57 5.56
C TRP A 161 7.95 8.80 5.84
N ILE A 162 7.45 10.01 5.53
CA ILE A 162 6.04 10.39 5.72
C ILE A 162 5.13 9.42 4.98
N ARG A 163 5.36 9.17 3.68
CA ARG A 163 4.53 8.24 2.88
C ARG A 163 4.51 6.84 3.49
N GLY A 164 5.66 6.30 3.89
CA GLY A 164 5.77 4.97 4.47
C GLY A 164 5.03 4.81 5.80
N VAL A 165 5.30 5.68 6.77
CA VAL A 165 4.70 5.56 8.11
C VAL A 165 3.21 5.88 8.11
N CYS A 166 2.79 6.88 7.32
CA CYS A 166 1.37 7.24 7.19
C CYS A 166 0.58 6.13 6.49
N ALA A 167 1.16 5.44 5.50
CA ALA A 167 0.50 4.29 4.87
C ALA A 167 0.18 3.19 5.89
N LEU A 168 1.12 2.85 6.78
CA LEU A 168 0.87 1.88 7.84
C LEU A 168 -0.19 2.36 8.84
N GLU A 169 -0.13 3.63 9.28
CA GLU A 169 -1.11 4.19 10.22
C GLU A 169 -2.53 4.25 9.64
N LYS A 170 -2.66 4.43 8.32
CA LYS A 170 -3.94 4.29 7.62
C LYS A 170 -4.43 2.85 7.66
N MET A 171 -3.57 1.86 7.34
CA MET A 171 -3.95 0.44 7.35
C MET A 171 -4.42 -0.06 8.72
N LYS A 172 -3.77 0.38 9.81
CA LYS A 172 -4.17 0.06 11.19
C LYS A 172 -5.58 0.53 11.57
N LYS A 173 -6.20 1.40 10.76
CA LYS A 173 -7.57 1.90 10.93
C LYS A 173 -8.52 1.35 9.86
N SER A 174 -8.02 0.54 8.94
CA SER A 174 -8.76 0.04 7.78
C SER A 174 -9.28 -1.37 8.00
N VAL A 175 -10.33 -1.69 7.24
CA VAL A 175 -10.99 -3.00 7.26
C VAL A 175 -10.62 -3.78 6.01
N PHE A 176 -10.34 -5.06 6.18
CA PHE A 176 -10.11 -6.02 5.10
C PHE A 176 -11.21 -7.07 5.10
N VAL A 177 -11.74 -7.43 3.93
CA VAL A 177 -12.83 -8.41 3.81
C VAL A 177 -12.35 -9.64 3.05
N LEU A 178 -12.59 -10.82 3.59
CA LEU A 178 -12.27 -12.09 2.94
C LEU A 178 -13.58 -12.83 2.64
N TRP A 179 -14.02 -12.81 1.38
CA TRP A 179 -15.16 -13.62 0.93
C TRP A 179 -14.70 -15.06 0.70
N GLY A 180 -15.22 -15.97 1.52
CA GLY A 180 -14.84 -17.38 1.56
C GLY A 180 -13.69 -17.67 2.53
N GLY A 181 -13.12 -16.64 3.16
CA GLY A 181 -12.00 -16.76 4.10
C GLY A 181 -10.67 -17.18 3.44
N SER A 182 -9.78 -17.71 4.27
CA SER A 182 -8.56 -18.42 3.86
C SER A 182 -8.74 -19.90 4.19
N TYR A 183 -8.20 -20.84 3.43
CA TYR A 183 -7.20 -20.74 2.38
C TYR A 183 -7.63 -21.55 1.17
N ALA A 184 -7.53 -20.98 -0.04
CA ALA A 184 -7.85 -21.71 -1.26
C ALA A 184 -6.88 -22.88 -1.48
N LEU A 185 -7.37 -23.93 -2.14
CA LEU A 185 -6.58 -25.06 -2.67
C LEU A 185 -5.62 -25.72 -1.67
N ARG A 186 -5.91 -25.60 -0.37
CA ARG A 186 -5.05 -26.10 0.70
C ARG A 186 -3.61 -25.55 0.70
N MET A 187 -3.41 -24.32 0.20
CA MET A 187 -2.15 -23.56 0.30
C MET A 187 -1.88 -23.01 1.72
N GLU A 188 -1.26 -23.81 2.59
CA GLU A 188 -1.12 -23.54 4.04
C GLU A 188 -0.57 -22.15 4.38
N TYR A 189 0.36 -21.61 3.57
CA TYR A 189 0.94 -20.28 3.79
C TYR A 189 -0.06 -19.12 3.63
N LEU A 190 -1.27 -19.35 3.13
CA LEU A 190 -2.33 -18.34 3.08
C LEU A 190 -3.03 -18.17 4.43
N GLN A 191 -3.01 -19.19 5.30
CA GLN A 191 -3.55 -19.09 6.65
C GLN A 191 -2.77 -18.05 7.47
N ASP A 192 -3.46 -17.40 8.41
CA ASP A 192 -2.82 -16.45 9.31
C ASP A 192 -3.56 -16.28 10.64
N ASP A 193 -2.91 -15.56 11.56
CA ASP A 193 -3.43 -15.21 12.88
C ASP A 193 -4.01 -13.80 12.79
N TYR A 194 -5.34 -13.72 12.59
CA TYR A 194 -6.02 -12.44 12.42
C TYR A 194 -5.92 -11.54 13.65
N PRO A 195 -6.12 -12.01 14.91
CA PRO A 195 -5.83 -11.19 16.09
C PRO A 195 -4.42 -10.60 16.08
N ARG A 196 -3.41 -11.41 15.70
CA ARG A 196 -2.05 -10.90 15.57
C ARG A 196 -1.93 -9.84 14.48
N LEU A 197 -2.43 -10.07 13.27
CA LEU A 197 -2.39 -9.07 12.19
C LEU A 197 -3.12 -7.77 12.57
N LYS A 198 -4.27 -7.86 13.24
CA LYS A 198 -5.03 -6.70 13.74
C LYS A 198 -4.26 -5.90 14.80
N SER A 199 -3.31 -6.52 15.50
CA SER A 199 -2.54 -5.80 16.53
C SER A 199 -1.52 -4.80 15.96
N PHE A 200 -1.18 -4.87 14.66
CA PHE A 200 -0.12 -4.02 14.09
C PHE A 200 -0.25 -3.64 12.62
N LEU A 201 -1.04 -4.35 11.79
CA LEU A 201 -1.17 -4.09 10.34
C LEU A 201 -2.58 -3.69 9.90
N ALA A 202 -3.63 -4.16 10.58
CA ALA A 202 -5.01 -3.98 10.14
C ALA A 202 -5.89 -3.44 11.29
N GLY A 203 -6.91 -2.65 10.98
CA GLY A 203 -7.92 -2.28 11.97
C GLY A 203 -8.90 -3.42 12.23
N ASP A 204 -9.42 -4.03 11.16
CA ASP A 204 -10.27 -5.21 11.23
C ASP A 204 -10.08 -6.12 10.02
N ILE A 205 -10.38 -7.40 10.21
CA ILE A 205 -10.38 -8.44 9.17
C ILE A 205 -11.71 -9.17 9.34
N LEU A 206 -12.59 -8.96 8.37
CA LEU A 206 -13.91 -9.57 8.29
C LEU A 206 -13.82 -10.79 7.38
N THR A 207 -14.51 -11.86 7.76
CA THR A 207 -14.69 -13.03 6.90
C THR A 207 -16.19 -13.18 6.66
N GLU A 208 -16.58 -13.22 5.40
CA GLU A 208 -17.96 -13.45 4.98
C GLU A 208 -18.00 -14.67 4.08
N ASP A 209 -19.09 -15.42 4.11
CA ASP A 209 -19.29 -16.50 3.15
C ASP A 209 -19.50 -15.93 1.73
N GLN A 210 -19.06 -16.65 0.71
CA GLN A 210 -19.21 -16.23 -0.70
C GLN A 210 -20.67 -16.26 -1.16
N TYR A 211 -21.53 -16.97 -0.44
CA TYR A 211 -22.95 -17.02 -0.67
C TYR A 211 -23.60 -15.63 -0.68
N VAL A 212 -23.05 -14.65 0.06
CA VAL A 212 -23.55 -13.27 0.02
C VAL A 212 -23.36 -12.64 -1.37
N LEU A 213 -22.28 -12.99 -2.07
CA LEU A 213 -22.02 -12.54 -3.44
C LEU A 213 -22.88 -13.31 -4.43
N ILE A 214 -23.03 -14.62 -4.25
CA ILE A 214 -23.91 -15.46 -5.06
C ILE A 214 -25.34 -14.91 -4.99
N LYS A 215 -25.89 -14.71 -3.79
CA LYS A 215 -27.23 -14.16 -3.62
C LYS A 215 -27.37 -12.74 -4.15
N GLY A 216 -26.35 -11.90 -3.94
CA GLY A 216 -26.32 -10.56 -4.52
C GLY A 216 -26.40 -10.61 -6.05
N SER A 217 -25.65 -11.51 -6.69
CA SER A 217 -25.60 -11.62 -8.14
C SER A 217 -26.93 -12.03 -8.77
N GLU A 218 -27.74 -12.85 -8.08
CA GLU A 218 -29.10 -13.23 -8.51
C GLU A 218 -30.07 -12.04 -8.54
N SER A 219 -29.75 -10.96 -7.83
CA SER A 219 -30.61 -9.78 -7.67
C SER A 219 -30.14 -8.58 -8.51
N ILE A 220 -29.07 -8.72 -9.31
CA ILE A 220 -28.57 -7.63 -10.15
C ILE A 220 -29.48 -7.47 -11.37
N ASP A 221 -29.90 -6.22 -11.64
CA ASP A 221 -30.72 -5.88 -12.79
C ASP A 221 -30.02 -6.22 -14.11
N ASN A 222 -30.75 -6.88 -15.01
CA ASN A 222 -30.22 -7.25 -16.33
C ASN A 222 -29.77 -6.01 -17.14
N GLU A 223 -30.46 -4.88 -17.02
CA GLU A 223 -30.07 -3.64 -17.71
C GLU A 223 -28.66 -3.17 -17.28
N ARG A 224 -28.36 -3.21 -15.98
CA ARG A 224 -27.04 -2.87 -15.42
C ARG A 224 -25.93 -3.79 -15.95
N ILE A 225 -26.24 -5.08 -16.09
CA ILE A 225 -25.32 -6.07 -16.67
C ILE A 225 -25.07 -5.76 -18.15
N GLU A 226 -26.12 -5.51 -18.93
CA GLU A 226 -26.00 -5.20 -20.36
C GLU A 226 -25.25 -3.89 -20.58
N ASP A 227 -25.45 -2.88 -19.75
CA ASP A 227 -24.73 -1.60 -19.86
C ASP A 227 -23.23 -1.75 -19.55
N PHE A 228 -22.86 -2.60 -18.60
CA PHE A 228 -21.46 -2.94 -18.36
C PHE A 228 -20.83 -3.66 -19.57
N ILE A 229 -21.55 -4.62 -20.15
CA ILE A 229 -21.08 -5.33 -21.35
C ILE A 229 -20.97 -4.37 -22.54
N LYS A 230 -21.92 -3.44 -22.73
CA LYS A 230 -21.83 -2.38 -23.75
C LYS A 230 -20.63 -1.47 -23.51
N TRP A 231 -20.34 -1.10 -22.27
CA TRP A 231 -19.18 -0.29 -21.90
C TRP A 231 -17.85 -1.00 -22.24
N LEU A 232 -17.74 -2.30 -21.96
CA LEU A 232 -16.56 -3.09 -22.38
C LEU A 232 -16.43 -3.12 -23.92
N ASN A 233 -17.53 -3.39 -24.63
CA ASN A 233 -17.54 -3.42 -26.09
C ASN A 233 -17.17 -2.06 -26.71
N SER A 234 -17.76 -0.96 -26.22
CA SER A 234 -17.48 0.39 -26.72
C SER A 234 -16.06 0.86 -26.36
N GLY A 235 -15.51 0.36 -25.24
CA GLY A 235 -14.13 0.55 -24.84
C GLY A 235 -13.10 -0.24 -25.66
N GLY A 236 -13.54 -1.13 -26.55
CA GLY A 236 -12.67 -1.89 -27.46
C GLY A 236 -12.10 -3.17 -26.86
N VAL A 237 -12.72 -3.73 -25.82
CA VAL A 237 -12.34 -5.05 -25.28
C VAL A 237 -12.51 -6.13 -26.36
N ASN A 238 -11.49 -6.98 -26.52
CA ASN A 238 -11.55 -8.10 -27.45
C ASN A 238 -12.09 -9.36 -26.76
N PHE A 239 -13.37 -9.68 -27.00
CA PHE A 239 -13.98 -10.92 -26.53
C PHE A 239 -13.69 -12.08 -27.48
N LYS A 240 -13.21 -13.21 -26.94
CA LYS A 240 -13.18 -14.48 -27.65
C LYS A 240 -14.00 -15.53 -26.93
N PHE A 241 -15.25 -15.64 -27.34
CA PHE A 241 -16.15 -16.67 -26.86
C PHE A 241 -15.77 -18.05 -27.40
N ASP A 242 -16.06 -19.07 -26.59
CA ASP A 242 -16.11 -20.46 -27.00
C ASP A 242 -17.50 -21.05 -26.68
N ASP A 243 -17.69 -22.34 -26.97
CA ASP A 243 -18.96 -23.02 -26.74
C ASP A 243 -19.06 -23.67 -25.35
N ARG A 244 -18.11 -23.40 -24.44
CA ARG A 244 -18.01 -24.11 -23.14
C ARG A 244 -17.60 -23.22 -21.98
N MET A 245 -16.36 -22.73 -21.97
CA MET A 245 -15.78 -22.02 -20.81
C MET A 245 -16.23 -20.57 -20.75
N PHE A 246 -16.30 -19.87 -21.88
CA PHE A 246 -16.65 -18.47 -21.93
C PHE A 246 -17.68 -18.20 -23.01
N THR A 247 -18.95 -18.23 -22.61
CA THR A 247 -20.12 -17.90 -23.43
C THR A 247 -20.69 -16.52 -23.05
N PRO A 248 -21.59 -15.94 -23.87
CA PRO A 248 -22.30 -14.70 -23.49
C PRO A 248 -23.05 -14.79 -22.15
N GLU A 249 -23.61 -15.95 -21.81
CA GLU A 249 -24.31 -16.18 -20.53
C GLU A 249 -23.32 -16.17 -19.35
N VAL A 250 -22.14 -16.78 -19.54
CA VAL A 250 -21.05 -16.75 -18.55
C VAL A 250 -20.57 -15.33 -18.31
N LEU A 251 -20.41 -14.53 -19.37
CA LEU A 251 -20.04 -13.11 -19.26
C LEU A 251 -21.06 -12.32 -18.42
N LYS A 252 -22.36 -12.54 -18.64
CA LYS A 252 -23.41 -11.90 -17.83
C LYS A 252 -23.32 -12.32 -16.36
N LYS A 253 -23.06 -13.59 -16.10
CA LYS A 253 -22.93 -14.14 -14.75
C LYS A 253 -21.70 -13.60 -14.00
N GLN A 254 -20.53 -13.52 -14.65
CA GLN A 254 -19.34 -12.87 -14.08
C GLN A 254 -19.57 -11.39 -13.79
N THR A 255 -20.26 -10.70 -14.70
CA THR A 255 -20.63 -9.28 -14.53
C THR A 255 -21.58 -9.08 -13.33
N ALA A 256 -22.55 -9.98 -13.14
CA ALA A 256 -23.43 -9.95 -11.98
C ALA A 256 -22.66 -10.17 -10.65
N LEU A 257 -21.70 -11.09 -10.62
CA LEU A 257 -20.81 -11.29 -9.46
C LEU A 257 -19.98 -10.04 -9.14
N TYR A 258 -19.46 -9.38 -10.17
CA TYR A 258 -18.74 -8.11 -10.02
C TYR A 258 -19.59 -7.04 -9.34
N PHE A 259 -20.82 -6.82 -9.82
CA PHE A 259 -21.72 -5.85 -9.22
C PHE A 259 -22.16 -6.25 -7.82
N ALA A 260 -22.40 -7.54 -7.55
CA ALA A 260 -22.69 -8.02 -6.21
C ALA A 260 -21.54 -7.70 -5.22
N ALA A 261 -20.29 -7.84 -5.63
CA ALA A 261 -19.13 -7.47 -4.82
C ALA A 261 -19.05 -5.94 -4.62
N LYS A 262 -19.26 -5.15 -5.67
CA LYS A 262 -19.29 -3.67 -5.61
C LYS A 262 -20.37 -3.17 -4.65
N ASP A 263 -21.57 -3.71 -4.74
CA ASP A 263 -22.69 -3.34 -3.88
C ASP A 263 -22.45 -3.82 -2.44
N ARG A 264 -21.89 -5.02 -2.25
CA ARG A 264 -21.56 -5.53 -0.91
C ARG A 264 -20.55 -4.64 -0.18
N ILE A 265 -19.50 -4.22 -0.87
CA ILE A 265 -18.51 -3.26 -0.34
C ILE A 265 -19.22 -1.98 0.11
N SER A 266 -20.10 -1.44 -0.73
CA SER A 266 -20.82 -0.19 -0.45
C SER A 266 -21.74 -0.33 0.76
N HIS A 267 -22.49 -1.45 0.84
CA HIS A 267 -23.38 -1.76 1.96
C HIS A 267 -22.66 -1.94 3.30
N LEU A 268 -21.42 -2.44 3.31
CA LEU A 268 -20.65 -2.61 4.53
C LEU A 268 -20.33 -1.27 5.21
N GLY A 269 -20.32 -0.14 4.48
CA GLY A 269 -20.21 1.21 5.04
C GLY A 269 -18.95 1.49 5.86
N LYS A 270 -17.95 0.61 5.81
CA LYS A 270 -16.70 0.66 6.56
C LYS A 270 -15.58 1.23 5.69
N LYS A 271 -14.48 1.68 6.31
CA LYS A 271 -13.23 2.05 5.61
C LYS A 271 -12.52 0.79 5.09
N ILE A 272 -13.15 0.12 4.12
CA ILE A 272 -12.60 -1.05 3.45
C ILE A 272 -11.39 -0.60 2.64
N ALA A 273 -10.20 -1.09 3.00
CA ALA A 273 -8.97 -0.84 2.24
C ALA A 273 -8.66 -1.97 1.26
N GLY A 274 -9.31 -3.12 1.40
CA GLY A 274 -9.10 -4.22 0.48
C GLY A 274 -10.00 -5.41 0.74
N VAL A 275 -10.16 -6.22 -0.31
CA VAL A 275 -11.01 -7.40 -0.31
C VAL A 275 -10.30 -8.57 -0.97
N SER A 276 -10.66 -9.78 -0.56
CA SER A 276 -10.24 -11.02 -1.20
C SER A 276 -11.45 -11.85 -1.59
N VAL A 277 -11.38 -12.52 -2.74
CA VAL A 277 -12.39 -13.48 -3.19
C VAL A 277 -11.77 -14.87 -3.35
N LYS A 278 -12.25 -15.86 -2.59
CA LYS A 278 -11.75 -17.23 -2.65
C LYS A 278 -12.37 -18.02 -3.81
N CYS A 279 -11.89 -17.86 -5.04
CA CYS A 279 -12.55 -18.44 -6.22
C CYS A 279 -12.81 -19.97 -6.13
N PHE A 280 -11.81 -20.73 -5.69
CA PHE A 280 -11.88 -22.20 -5.58
C PHE A 280 -12.41 -22.68 -4.23
N ASP A 281 -13.30 -23.68 -4.15
CA ASP A 281 -14.01 -24.36 -5.26
C ASP A 281 -15.47 -23.84 -5.40
N GLU A 282 -15.94 -23.09 -4.40
CA GLU A 282 -17.36 -22.77 -4.24
C GLU A 282 -17.89 -21.82 -5.32
N LEU A 283 -17.09 -20.85 -5.79
CA LEU A 283 -17.52 -20.00 -6.90
C LEU A 283 -17.28 -20.69 -8.25
N SER A 284 -16.04 -21.10 -8.52
CA SER A 284 -15.65 -21.61 -9.84
C SER A 284 -16.39 -22.89 -10.25
N ASP A 285 -16.65 -23.78 -9.29
CA ASP A 285 -17.13 -25.14 -9.57
C ASP A 285 -18.56 -25.34 -9.08
N VAL A 286 -18.87 -24.96 -7.83
CA VAL A 286 -20.21 -25.20 -7.28
C VAL A 286 -21.23 -24.20 -7.81
N TYR A 287 -20.93 -22.90 -7.69
CA TYR A 287 -21.73 -21.87 -8.35
C TYR A 287 -21.54 -21.92 -9.87
N GLY A 288 -20.37 -22.39 -10.33
CA GLY A 288 -20.09 -22.76 -11.71
C GLY A 288 -19.63 -21.59 -12.58
N VAL A 289 -19.03 -20.55 -11.99
CA VAL A 289 -18.33 -19.49 -12.74
C VAL A 289 -17.23 -18.88 -11.89
N ASP A 290 -16.08 -18.58 -12.49
CA ASP A 290 -15.01 -17.89 -11.78
C ASP A 290 -15.36 -16.44 -11.37
N GLY A 291 -14.57 -15.89 -10.44
CA GLY A 291 -14.73 -14.53 -9.94
C GLY A 291 -13.84 -13.47 -10.60
N CYS A 292 -13.24 -13.74 -11.76
CA CYS A 292 -12.11 -12.95 -12.31
C CYS A 292 -12.42 -11.47 -12.57
N PHE A 293 -13.69 -11.10 -12.78
CA PHE A 293 -14.06 -9.69 -12.98
C PHE A 293 -13.90 -8.86 -11.68
N ILE A 294 -13.94 -9.49 -10.51
CA ILE A 294 -13.74 -8.82 -9.22
C ILE A 294 -12.31 -8.26 -9.09
N PRO A 295 -11.22 -9.05 -9.16
CA PRO A 295 -9.85 -8.54 -9.13
C PRO A 295 -9.46 -7.73 -10.37
N ALA A 296 -10.18 -7.85 -11.49
CA ALA A 296 -9.96 -6.99 -12.66
C ALA A 296 -10.46 -5.55 -12.44
N PHE A 297 -11.73 -5.40 -12.05
CA PHE A 297 -12.45 -4.13 -12.13
C PHE A 297 -12.65 -3.43 -10.79
N ILE A 298 -12.80 -4.13 -9.65
CA ILE A 298 -12.90 -3.48 -8.32
C ILE A 298 -11.68 -2.59 -7.99
N PRO A 299 -10.42 -3.00 -8.28
CA PRO A 299 -9.27 -2.14 -8.01
C PRO A 299 -9.06 -1.01 -9.04
N PHE A 300 -9.86 -0.93 -10.11
CA PHE A 300 -9.78 0.11 -11.13
C PHE A 300 -10.69 1.30 -10.82
N GLY A 301 -10.33 2.53 -11.21
CA GLY A 301 -10.99 3.76 -10.76
C GLY A 301 -12.29 4.12 -11.48
N GLU A 302 -12.72 3.34 -12.47
CA GLU A 302 -13.84 3.66 -13.35
C GLU A 302 -14.55 2.36 -13.78
N ASP A 303 -15.87 2.39 -13.94
CA ASP A 303 -16.64 1.34 -14.61
C ASP A 303 -17.80 1.94 -15.42
N SER A 304 -18.75 1.11 -15.87
CA SER A 304 -19.91 1.57 -16.64
C SER A 304 -20.83 2.54 -15.87
N GLU A 305 -20.71 2.65 -14.55
CA GLU A 305 -21.44 3.61 -13.72
C GLU A 305 -20.62 4.89 -13.45
N GLY A 306 -19.43 5.01 -14.04
CA GLY A 306 -18.54 6.16 -13.95
C GLY A 306 -17.40 5.99 -12.94
N PRO A 307 -16.81 7.10 -12.47
CA PRO A 307 -15.71 7.07 -11.51
C PRO A 307 -16.11 6.42 -10.18
N LYS A 308 -15.23 5.57 -9.64
CA LYS A 308 -15.43 4.88 -8.37
C LYS A 308 -14.14 4.79 -7.57
N ARG A 309 -14.28 4.54 -6.26
CA ARG A 309 -13.14 4.30 -5.37
C ARG A 309 -12.42 3.01 -5.74
N THR A 310 -11.09 3.06 -5.79
CA THR A 310 -10.25 1.88 -5.98
C THR A 310 -10.16 1.10 -4.66
N ILE A 311 -10.35 -0.22 -4.73
CA ILE A 311 -10.24 -1.10 -3.57
C ILE A 311 -9.31 -2.25 -3.94
N ASN A 312 -8.25 -2.40 -3.16
CA ASN A 312 -7.28 -3.48 -3.32
C ASN A 312 -8.00 -4.83 -3.37
N THR A 313 -7.83 -5.60 -4.43
CA THR A 313 -8.57 -6.84 -4.65
C THR A 313 -7.67 -7.96 -5.13
N ILE A 314 -7.82 -9.12 -4.50
CA ILE A 314 -6.93 -10.29 -4.65
C ILE A 314 -7.78 -11.56 -4.56
N CYS A 315 -7.25 -12.66 -5.08
CA CYS A 315 -7.89 -13.96 -5.06
C CYS A 315 -7.47 -14.81 -3.85
N GLU A 316 -8.10 -15.97 -3.71
CA GLU A 316 -7.62 -17.12 -2.92
C GLU A 316 -7.58 -16.96 -1.39
N GLY A 317 -8.03 -15.83 -0.86
CA GLY A 317 -8.00 -15.57 0.57
C GLY A 317 -6.59 -15.21 1.06
N ASP A 318 -5.70 -14.73 0.19
CA ASP A 318 -4.33 -14.42 0.56
C ASP A 318 -4.21 -13.09 1.32
N ILE A 319 -4.48 -13.14 2.62
CA ILE A 319 -4.45 -11.96 3.49
C ILE A 319 -3.07 -11.26 3.51
N LYS A 320 -1.97 -12.00 3.38
CA LYS A 320 -0.61 -11.40 3.39
C LYS A 320 -0.34 -10.65 2.09
N GLY A 321 -0.75 -11.20 0.95
CA GLY A 321 -0.76 -10.49 -0.32
C GLY A 321 -1.64 -9.24 -0.26
N LEU A 322 -2.84 -9.36 0.32
CA LEU A 322 -3.78 -8.24 0.46
C LEU A 322 -3.20 -7.08 1.29
N LEU A 323 -2.59 -7.39 2.43
CA LEU A 323 -1.94 -6.38 3.28
C LEU A 323 -0.72 -5.75 2.59
N THR A 324 0.06 -6.55 1.86
CA THR A 324 1.20 -6.04 1.08
C THR A 324 0.74 -5.07 -0.01
N MET A 325 -0.32 -5.43 -0.73
CA MET A 325 -0.94 -4.57 -1.76
C MET A 325 -1.51 -3.30 -1.15
N ALA A 326 -2.22 -3.38 -0.03
CA ALA A 326 -2.76 -2.19 0.62
C ALA A 326 -1.67 -1.23 1.09
N LEU A 327 -0.54 -1.75 1.57
CA LEU A 327 0.62 -0.93 1.94
C LEU A 327 1.16 -0.16 0.72
N LEU A 328 1.43 -0.86 -0.38
CA LEU A 328 1.95 -0.25 -1.61
C LEU A 328 0.96 0.75 -2.22
N THR A 329 -0.34 0.42 -2.28
CA THR A 329 -1.37 1.33 -2.79
C THR A 329 -1.46 2.62 -1.97
N ASN A 330 -1.36 2.55 -0.63
CA ASN A 330 -1.30 3.76 0.21
C ASN A 330 -0.01 4.57 -0.04
N ILE A 331 1.14 3.90 -0.21
CA ILE A 331 2.43 4.56 -0.49
C ILE A 331 2.40 5.31 -1.83
N THR A 332 1.78 4.71 -2.85
CA THR A 332 1.70 5.28 -4.21
C THR A 332 0.63 6.36 -4.38
N GLY A 333 -0.17 6.63 -3.35
CA GLY A 333 -1.26 7.61 -3.43
C GLY A 333 -2.53 7.10 -4.11
N GLY A 334 -2.77 5.78 -4.08
CA GLY A 334 -4.01 5.17 -4.58
C GLY A 334 -3.88 4.37 -5.87
N ILE A 335 -2.68 4.18 -6.40
CA ILE A 335 -2.44 3.31 -7.55
C ILE A 335 -2.61 1.84 -7.10
N PRO A 336 -3.50 1.05 -7.73
CA PRO A 336 -3.68 -0.35 -7.34
C PRO A 336 -2.38 -1.13 -7.57
N SER A 337 -2.03 -2.02 -6.66
CA SER A 337 -0.86 -2.89 -6.84
C SER A 337 -1.22 -4.12 -7.69
N LEU A 338 -0.26 -4.60 -8.48
CA LEU A 338 -0.32 -5.87 -9.18
C LEU A 338 -0.25 -7.00 -8.15
N PHE A 339 -1.00 -8.07 -8.41
CA PHE A 339 -0.92 -9.34 -7.69
C PHE A 339 -0.88 -10.48 -8.72
N GLY A 340 -0.11 -11.52 -8.46
CA GLY A 340 -0.15 -12.74 -9.28
C GLY A 340 0.88 -13.78 -8.92
N ASP A 341 0.72 -14.95 -9.51
CA ASP A 341 1.57 -16.12 -9.33
C ASP A 341 2.90 -15.98 -10.08
N VAL A 342 3.98 -16.42 -9.44
CA VAL A 342 5.25 -16.66 -10.11
C VAL A 342 5.18 -17.98 -10.85
N SER A 343 4.70 -17.95 -12.09
CA SER A 343 4.45 -19.15 -12.90
C SER A 343 5.70 -19.69 -13.58
N TYR A 344 6.72 -18.86 -13.81
CA TYR A 344 7.97 -19.27 -14.44
C TYR A 344 9.14 -18.35 -14.05
N ILE A 345 10.34 -18.91 -13.89
CA ILE A 345 11.58 -18.17 -13.66
C ILE A 345 12.65 -18.63 -14.66
N SER A 346 13.01 -17.76 -15.60
CA SER A 346 14.11 -17.96 -16.54
C SER A 346 15.45 -17.49 -15.97
N SER A 347 16.51 -17.47 -16.79
CA SER A 347 17.78 -16.82 -16.43
C SER A 347 17.69 -15.28 -16.41
N ASN A 348 16.67 -14.68 -17.04
CA ASN A 348 16.63 -13.24 -17.30
C ASN A 348 15.43 -12.52 -16.67
N TYR A 349 14.34 -13.24 -16.43
CA TYR A 349 13.07 -12.70 -15.93
C TYR A 349 12.24 -13.81 -15.27
N MET A 350 11.32 -13.41 -14.40
CA MET A 350 10.21 -14.23 -13.92
C MET A 350 8.90 -13.76 -14.55
N ILE A 351 7.95 -14.66 -14.73
CA ILE A 351 6.58 -14.34 -15.14
C ILE A 351 5.70 -14.30 -13.91
N VAL A 352 5.08 -13.15 -13.69
CA VAL A 352 4.03 -12.94 -12.70
C VAL A 352 2.70 -12.87 -13.43
N SER A 353 1.80 -13.80 -13.13
CA SER A 353 0.50 -13.95 -13.78
C SER A 353 -0.51 -14.51 -12.80
N ASN A 354 -1.55 -13.75 -12.47
CA ASN A 354 -2.62 -14.26 -11.61
C ASN A 354 -3.52 -15.21 -12.41
N CYS A 355 -4.10 -16.21 -11.74
CA CYS A 355 -5.00 -17.23 -12.29
C CYS A 355 -6.34 -16.66 -12.81
N GLY A 356 -6.28 -15.91 -13.91
CA GLY A 356 -7.43 -15.36 -14.63
C GLY A 356 -7.41 -13.84 -14.75
N ALA A 357 -7.19 -13.09 -13.67
CA ALA A 357 -7.26 -11.62 -13.73
C ALA A 357 -6.52 -10.90 -12.60
N SER A 358 -6.04 -9.70 -12.91
CA SER A 358 -5.50 -8.71 -11.97
C SER A 358 -5.94 -7.31 -12.43
N SER A 359 -5.72 -6.28 -11.61
CA SER A 359 -6.19 -4.92 -11.91
C SER A 359 -5.86 -4.50 -13.35
N ILE A 360 -6.89 -4.05 -14.09
CA ILE A 360 -6.75 -3.66 -15.49
C ILE A 360 -5.87 -2.42 -15.70
N TYR A 361 -5.57 -1.67 -14.63
CA TYR A 361 -4.60 -0.56 -14.64
C TYR A 361 -3.27 -0.96 -15.28
N TYR A 362 -2.81 -2.19 -15.05
CA TYR A 362 -1.51 -2.66 -15.53
C TYR A 362 -1.48 -3.00 -17.03
N SER A 363 -2.58 -2.90 -17.77
CA SER A 363 -2.56 -3.07 -19.22
C SER A 363 -1.82 -1.94 -19.93
N CYS A 364 -1.87 -0.72 -19.39
CA CYS A 364 -1.18 0.45 -19.96
C CYS A 364 -0.80 1.54 -18.95
N ARG A 365 -0.91 1.28 -17.64
CA ARG A 365 -0.58 2.22 -16.54
C ARG A 365 -1.45 3.49 -16.53
N SER A 366 -2.68 3.39 -17.03
CA SER A 366 -3.64 4.50 -17.04
C SER A 366 -4.77 4.25 -16.06
N CYS A 367 -5.27 5.33 -15.46
CA CYS A 367 -6.48 5.31 -14.64
C CYS A 367 -7.76 5.56 -15.47
N ALA A 368 -7.64 5.86 -16.76
CA ALA A 368 -8.77 6.15 -17.64
C ALA A 368 -9.21 4.89 -18.40
N ALA A 369 -10.50 4.56 -18.36
CA ALA A 369 -11.02 3.36 -19.01
C ALA A 369 -10.75 3.36 -20.53
N CYS A 370 -10.86 4.51 -21.18
CA CYS A 370 -10.64 4.65 -22.63
C CYS A 370 -9.20 4.31 -23.08
N ASP A 371 -8.22 4.38 -22.18
CA ASP A 371 -6.85 3.94 -22.45
C ASP A 371 -6.66 2.46 -22.21
N VAL A 372 -7.35 1.91 -21.21
CA VAL A 372 -7.13 0.57 -20.65
C VAL A 372 -7.88 -0.50 -21.42
N LEU A 373 -9.17 -0.28 -21.70
CA LEU A 373 -10.10 -1.32 -22.18
C LEU A 373 -9.68 -1.92 -23.52
N LYS A 374 -9.15 -1.11 -24.44
CA LYS A 374 -8.66 -1.55 -25.76
C LYS A 374 -7.47 -2.51 -25.72
N ASN A 375 -6.77 -2.59 -24.58
CA ASN A 375 -5.64 -3.50 -24.39
C ASN A 375 -6.07 -4.84 -23.76
N LEU A 376 -7.37 -4.98 -23.42
CA LEU A 376 -7.88 -6.17 -22.75
C LEU A 376 -8.38 -7.19 -23.76
N LYS A 377 -8.11 -8.45 -23.45
CA LYS A 377 -8.61 -9.61 -24.18
C LYS A 377 -9.29 -10.53 -23.17
N ILE A 378 -10.58 -10.77 -23.34
CA ILE A 378 -11.34 -11.65 -22.45
C ILE A 378 -11.64 -12.95 -23.18
N GLU A 379 -11.11 -14.05 -22.66
CA GLU A 379 -11.15 -15.37 -23.27
C GLU A 379 -11.42 -16.44 -22.21
N ALA A 380 -11.70 -17.66 -22.65
CA ALA A 380 -11.81 -18.83 -21.79
C ALA A 380 -10.69 -18.89 -20.73
N ASN A 381 -11.07 -18.99 -19.46
CA ASN A 381 -10.14 -19.29 -18.40
C ASN A 381 -9.71 -20.78 -18.47
N TYR A 382 -8.51 -21.07 -17.97
CA TYR A 382 -7.98 -22.44 -17.91
C TYR A 382 -8.50 -23.24 -16.72
N GLU A 383 -9.02 -22.54 -15.70
CA GLU A 383 -9.45 -23.14 -14.45
C GLU A 383 -10.92 -22.84 -14.16
N GLY A 384 -11.55 -23.71 -13.37
CA GLY A 384 -12.99 -23.67 -13.07
C GLY A 384 -13.87 -24.37 -14.10
N ILE A 385 -15.18 -24.39 -13.87
CA ILE A 385 -16.17 -24.95 -14.82
C ILE A 385 -16.45 -23.98 -15.98
N SER A 386 -16.46 -22.68 -15.70
CA SER A 386 -16.64 -21.63 -16.70
C SER A 386 -16.08 -20.30 -16.18
N GLY A 387 -15.79 -19.38 -17.08
CA GLY A 387 -15.32 -18.04 -16.77
C GLY A 387 -14.41 -17.47 -17.86
N GLY A 388 -14.44 -16.15 -17.98
CA GLY A 388 -13.54 -15.37 -18.79
C GLY A 388 -12.36 -14.84 -17.99
N ALA A 389 -11.14 -15.21 -18.38
CA ALA A 389 -9.90 -14.58 -17.93
C ALA A 389 -9.76 -13.19 -18.57
N VAL A 390 -9.23 -12.22 -17.83
CA VAL A 390 -8.99 -10.85 -18.30
C VAL A 390 -7.50 -10.67 -18.61
N GLY A 391 -7.12 -10.97 -19.85
CA GLY A 391 -5.75 -10.98 -20.32
C GLY A 391 -5.24 -9.63 -20.81
N TYR A 392 -3.97 -9.34 -20.53
CA TYR A 392 -3.18 -8.25 -21.08
C TYR A 392 -1.68 -8.54 -20.90
N CYS A 393 -0.83 -7.78 -21.59
CA CYS A 393 0.61 -7.77 -21.35
C CYS A 393 1.00 -6.47 -20.65
N CYS A 394 1.64 -6.58 -19.48
CA CYS A 394 2.06 -5.42 -18.72
C CYS A 394 3.20 -4.67 -19.45
N PRO A 395 3.16 -3.33 -19.55
CA PRO A 395 4.22 -2.56 -20.20
C PRO A 395 5.51 -2.54 -19.37
N PRO A 396 6.67 -2.25 -19.99
CA PRO A 396 7.93 -2.20 -19.28
C PRO A 396 8.01 -1.03 -18.29
N GLY A 397 8.87 -1.17 -17.28
CA GLY A 397 9.18 -0.12 -16.33
C GLY A 397 9.72 -0.63 -15.00
N GLU A 398 10.38 0.26 -14.26
CA GLU A 398 10.88 -0.05 -12.92
C GLU A 398 9.72 -0.35 -11.96
N MET A 399 9.84 -1.39 -11.14
CA MET A 399 8.81 -1.83 -10.20
C MET A 399 9.39 -2.16 -8.82
N THR A 400 8.66 -1.78 -7.77
CA THR A 400 8.85 -2.32 -6.43
C THR A 400 8.07 -3.62 -6.30
N VAL A 401 8.74 -4.71 -5.94
CA VAL A 401 8.16 -6.03 -5.72
C VAL A 401 8.25 -6.37 -4.24
N ALA A 402 7.15 -6.82 -3.65
CA ALA A 402 7.06 -7.07 -2.22
C ALA A 402 6.22 -8.32 -1.91
N ARG A 403 6.55 -8.97 -0.79
CA ARG A 403 5.76 -10.08 -0.24
C ARG A 403 5.93 -10.16 1.27
N LEU A 404 4.84 -9.96 2.01
CA LEU A 404 4.75 -10.31 3.42
C LEU A 404 4.73 -11.84 3.59
N VAL A 405 5.59 -12.35 4.44
CA VAL A 405 5.70 -13.79 4.76
C VAL A 405 5.68 -13.99 6.27
N ARG A 406 5.30 -15.20 6.70
CA ARG A 406 5.24 -15.57 8.11
C ARG A 406 5.98 -16.89 8.33
N SER A 407 6.84 -16.93 9.33
CA SER A 407 7.51 -18.16 9.77
C SER A 407 7.58 -18.18 11.31
N LYS A 408 7.22 -19.32 11.92
CA LYS A 408 7.14 -19.50 13.39
C LYS A 408 6.48 -18.32 14.13
N GLY A 409 5.37 -17.79 13.60
CA GLY A 409 4.66 -16.66 14.21
C GLY A 409 5.27 -15.28 14.00
N LYS A 410 6.48 -15.17 13.42
CA LYS A 410 7.15 -13.90 13.09
C LYS A 410 6.88 -13.51 11.64
N TYR A 411 6.81 -12.20 11.37
CA TYR A 411 6.53 -11.66 10.05
C TYR A 411 7.76 -11.02 9.44
N PHE A 412 7.94 -11.22 8.14
CA PHE A 412 9.08 -10.72 7.37
C PHE A 412 8.56 -10.14 6.05
N MET A 413 9.28 -9.16 5.51
CA MET A 413 8.98 -8.58 4.21
C MET A 413 10.11 -8.94 3.23
N LEU A 414 9.80 -9.73 2.22
CA LEU A 414 10.66 -9.83 1.05
C LEU A 414 10.41 -8.61 0.18
N LEU A 415 11.45 -7.86 -0.19
CA LEU A 415 11.34 -6.60 -0.92
C LEU A 415 12.43 -6.47 -1.98
N GLY A 416 12.11 -6.04 -3.18
CA GLY A 416 13.12 -5.85 -4.23
C GLY A 416 12.72 -4.84 -5.28
N LEU A 417 13.72 -4.32 -5.99
CA LEU A 417 13.55 -3.51 -7.18
C LEU A 417 13.72 -4.39 -8.42
N GLY A 418 12.65 -4.51 -9.18
CA GLY A 418 12.64 -5.19 -10.47
C GLY A 418 12.42 -4.22 -11.62
N ASN A 419 12.52 -4.74 -12.84
CA ASN A 419 12.08 -4.05 -14.04
C ASN A 419 11.11 -4.95 -14.80
N ALA A 420 9.88 -4.49 -14.99
CA ALA A 420 8.98 -5.07 -15.97
C ALA A 420 9.60 -4.94 -17.36
N MET A 421 9.57 -6.03 -18.10
CA MET A 421 10.07 -6.15 -19.46
C MET A 421 8.88 -6.23 -20.43
N GLU A 422 9.11 -5.77 -21.66
CA GLU A 422 8.17 -6.01 -22.74
C GLU A 422 8.01 -7.52 -22.98
N ILE A 423 6.76 -7.98 -23.05
CA ILE A 423 6.43 -9.35 -23.38
C ILE A 423 6.41 -9.48 -24.90
N THR A 424 7.49 -10.00 -25.45
CA THR A 424 7.62 -10.27 -26.87
C THR A 424 6.90 -11.56 -27.26
N GLU A 425 6.71 -11.77 -28.56
CA GLU A 425 6.18 -13.04 -29.10
C GLU A 425 7.04 -14.25 -28.70
N GLU A 426 8.36 -14.06 -28.57
CA GLU A 426 9.27 -15.12 -28.10
C GLU A 426 9.02 -15.50 -26.63
N ILE A 427 8.54 -14.56 -25.81
CA ILE A 427 8.16 -14.83 -24.42
C ILE A 427 6.77 -15.46 -24.38
N SER A 428 5.79 -14.85 -25.04
CA SER A 428 4.39 -15.27 -24.96
C SER A 428 4.12 -16.62 -25.63
N SER A 429 4.84 -16.98 -26.71
CA SER A 429 4.72 -18.28 -27.36
C SER A 429 5.11 -19.48 -26.48
N LYS A 430 5.83 -19.23 -25.36
CA LYS A 430 6.20 -20.27 -24.38
C LYS A 430 5.08 -20.55 -23.38
N PHE A 431 4.03 -19.72 -23.33
CA PHE A 431 2.91 -19.89 -22.41
C PHE A 431 1.87 -20.84 -23.01
N TYR A 432 1.66 -21.97 -22.36
CA TYR A 432 0.58 -22.90 -22.69
C TYR A 432 -0.54 -22.77 -21.66
N PHE A 433 -0.31 -23.23 -20.44
CA PHE A 433 -1.24 -23.06 -19.34
C PHE A 433 -1.27 -21.60 -18.89
N GLY A 434 -2.47 -21.03 -18.76
CA GLY A 434 -2.65 -19.63 -18.38
C GLY A 434 -2.37 -18.64 -19.51
N SER A 435 -2.29 -19.07 -20.77
CA SER A 435 -1.99 -18.16 -21.90
C SER A 435 -2.99 -17.00 -22.08
N THR A 436 -4.18 -17.10 -21.48
CA THR A 436 -5.26 -16.09 -21.51
C THR A 436 -5.20 -15.12 -20.32
N TRP A 437 -4.32 -15.35 -19.35
CA TRP A 437 -4.19 -14.56 -18.13
C TRP A 437 -3.44 -13.24 -18.38
N PRO A 438 -3.47 -12.30 -17.42
CA PRO A 438 -2.59 -11.13 -17.45
C PRO A 438 -1.15 -11.57 -17.18
N HIS A 439 -0.21 -11.09 -18.00
CA HIS A 439 1.20 -11.46 -17.88
C HIS A 439 2.06 -10.23 -17.59
N THR A 440 2.97 -10.38 -16.63
CA THR A 440 4.03 -9.41 -16.33
C THR A 440 5.38 -10.12 -16.27
N ALA A 441 6.31 -9.77 -17.16
CA ALA A 441 7.67 -10.28 -17.10
C ALA A 441 8.53 -9.35 -16.25
N ILE A 442 9.02 -9.80 -15.09
CA ILE A 442 9.82 -8.98 -14.18
C ILE A 442 11.25 -9.51 -14.12
N LYS A 443 12.23 -8.65 -14.39
CA LYS A 443 13.64 -8.91 -14.17
C LYS A 443 14.07 -8.46 -12.78
N LEU A 444 14.60 -9.38 -11.99
CA LEU A 444 15.33 -9.12 -10.74
C LEU A 444 16.83 -9.34 -10.97
N GLN A 445 17.68 -8.73 -10.14
CA GLN A 445 19.14 -8.87 -10.27
C GLN A 445 19.70 -10.17 -9.67
N SER A 446 18.90 -10.88 -8.87
CA SER A 446 19.30 -12.08 -8.15
C SER A 446 19.32 -13.34 -9.01
N ASP A 447 20.10 -14.32 -8.60
CA ASP A 447 20.13 -15.65 -9.21
C ASP A 447 18.75 -16.34 -9.15
N ARG A 448 18.38 -16.99 -10.26
CA ARG A 448 17.08 -17.65 -10.40
C ARG A 448 16.87 -18.79 -9.41
N GLN A 449 17.91 -19.56 -9.06
CA GLN A 449 17.77 -20.66 -8.12
C GLN A 449 17.59 -20.12 -6.71
N LEU A 450 18.30 -19.05 -6.35
CA LEU A 450 18.09 -18.38 -5.08
C LEU A 450 16.67 -17.82 -4.96
N ILE A 451 16.12 -17.21 -6.01
CA ILE A 451 14.73 -16.75 -6.02
C ILE A 451 13.78 -17.92 -5.77
N VAL A 452 13.91 -19.03 -6.52
CA VAL A 452 13.08 -20.23 -6.33
C VAL A 452 13.15 -20.76 -4.90
N GLN A 453 14.34 -20.82 -4.32
CA GLN A 453 14.52 -21.31 -2.94
C GLN A 453 13.92 -20.36 -1.90
N ALA A 454 13.94 -19.06 -2.16
CA ALA A 454 13.64 -18.02 -1.20
C ALA A 454 12.18 -17.56 -1.20
N LEU A 455 11.44 -17.72 -2.31
CA LEU A 455 10.04 -17.31 -2.41
C LEU A 455 9.22 -17.93 -1.27
N GLY A 456 8.68 -17.08 -0.40
CA GLY A 456 7.84 -17.50 0.73
C GLY A 456 6.36 -17.67 0.38
N ALA A 457 6.00 -17.55 -0.90
CA ALA A 457 4.69 -17.81 -1.48
C ALA A 457 4.82 -17.94 -3.01
N ASN A 458 3.83 -18.58 -3.66
CA ASN A 458 3.65 -18.52 -5.11
C ASN A 458 3.33 -17.09 -5.57
N HIS A 459 2.65 -16.28 -4.76
CA HIS A 459 2.24 -14.93 -5.13
C HIS A 459 3.27 -13.85 -4.82
N LEU A 460 3.36 -12.87 -5.71
CA LEU A 460 4.04 -11.60 -5.49
C LEU A 460 3.07 -10.43 -5.64
N VAL A 461 3.42 -9.32 -5.00
CA VAL A 461 2.76 -8.03 -5.19
C VAL A 461 3.78 -7.07 -5.79
N ALA A 462 3.37 -6.27 -6.77
CA ALA A 462 4.26 -5.28 -7.36
C ALA A 462 3.54 -3.96 -7.67
N THR A 463 4.28 -2.87 -7.73
CA THR A 463 3.80 -1.57 -8.23
C THR A 463 4.91 -0.85 -8.98
N PHE A 464 4.54 -0.03 -9.96
CA PHE A 464 5.53 0.73 -10.74
C PHE A 464 6.19 1.84 -9.91
N GLY A 465 7.50 1.99 -10.03
CA GLY A 465 8.32 2.97 -9.32
C GLY A 465 9.14 2.35 -8.18
N ASN A 466 10.09 3.13 -7.67
CA ASN A 466 10.98 2.73 -6.57
C ASN A 466 10.49 3.29 -5.23
N TYR A 467 9.88 2.41 -4.44
CA TYR A 467 9.31 2.70 -3.13
C TYR A 467 9.98 1.90 -2.01
N LEU A 468 11.22 1.44 -2.23
CA LEU A 468 11.94 0.62 -1.27
C LEU A 468 12.09 1.29 0.09
N LYS A 469 12.30 2.62 0.10
CA LYS A 469 12.50 3.39 1.34
C LYS A 469 11.20 3.59 2.10
N GLU A 470 10.11 3.88 1.40
CA GLU A 470 8.77 4.00 1.96
C GLU A 470 8.35 2.69 2.65
N VAL A 471 8.53 1.54 1.96
CA VAL A 471 8.25 0.21 2.55
C VAL A 471 9.16 -0.07 3.74
N TYR A 472 10.44 0.34 3.68
CA TYR A 472 11.37 0.23 4.80
C TYR A 472 10.88 0.96 6.04
N TYR A 473 10.44 2.20 5.92
CA TYR A 473 9.95 2.98 7.06
C TYR A 473 8.67 2.38 7.65
N ALA A 474 7.75 1.90 6.80
CA ALA A 474 6.56 1.17 7.25
C ALA A 474 6.92 -0.10 8.02
N CYS A 475 7.81 -0.94 7.49
CA CYS A 475 8.21 -2.19 8.14
C CYS A 475 8.98 -1.95 9.45
N SER A 476 9.85 -0.93 9.48
CA SER A 476 10.56 -0.52 10.70
C SER A 476 9.56 -0.17 11.81
N LEU A 477 8.56 0.66 11.51
CA LEU A 477 7.49 1.00 12.45
C LEU A 477 6.67 -0.21 12.89
N ALA A 478 6.35 -1.12 11.96
CA ALA A 478 5.61 -2.35 12.23
C ALA A 478 6.42 -3.41 13.02
N GLY A 479 7.75 -3.29 13.06
CA GLY A 479 8.61 -4.34 13.61
C GLY A 479 8.77 -5.56 12.70
N ILE A 480 8.69 -5.34 11.39
CA ILE A 480 8.87 -6.37 10.35
C ILE A 480 10.30 -6.27 9.81
N GLU A 481 11.06 -7.36 9.89
CA GLU A 481 12.38 -7.44 9.27
C GLU A 481 12.25 -7.52 7.73
N ILE A 482 13.13 -6.81 7.01
CA ILE A 482 13.15 -6.81 5.54
C ILE A 482 14.33 -7.61 5.02
N PHE A 483 14.08 -8.43 4.00
CA PHE A 483 15.11 -9.09 3.22
C PHE A 483 14.98 -8.72 1.75
N ARG A 484 16.13 -8.44 1.12
CA ARG A 484 16.17 -8.00 -0.28
C ARG A 484 16.07 -9.18 -1.23
N MET A 485 15.10 -9.17 -2.13
CA MET A 485 14.92 -10.21 -3.15
C MET A 485 15.62 -9.88 -4.48
N ASP A 486 16.16 -8.68 -4.59
CA ASP A 486 16.94 -8.17 -5.73
C ASP A 486 18.45 -8.16 -5.47
N SER A 487 18.92 -8.93 -4.48
CA SER A 487 20.33 -9.29 -4.32
C SER A 487 20.51 -10.69 -3.76
N ASP A 488 21.55 -11.40 -4.22
CA ASP A 488 21.88 -12.74 -3.73
C ASP A 488 22.22 -12.75 -2.23
N ASP A 489 22.92 -11.72 -1.74
CA ASP A 489 23.21 -11.55 -0.30
C ASP A 489 21.91 -11.40 0.51
N GLY A 490 20.93 -10.65 0.01
CA GLY A 490 19.64 -10.48 0.65
C GLY A 490 18.85 -11.79 0.73
N LEU A 491 18.85 -12.56 -0.37
CA LEU A 491 18.20 -13.87 -0.44
C LEU A 491 18.87 -14.90 0.46
N ASN A 492 20.21 -14.96 0.50
CA ASN A 492 20.92 -15.87 1.38
C ASN A 492 20.66 -15.54 2.87
N LYS A 493 20.68 -14.26 3.25
CA LYS A 493 20.31 -13.83 4.61
C LYS A 493 18.89 -14.23 4.99
N TRP A 494 17.94 -14.14 4.04
CA TRP A 494 16.57 -14.60 4.26
C TRP A 494 16.51 -16.10 4.48
N LEU A 495 17.15 -16.88 3.60
CA LEU A 495 17.18 -18.34 3.69
C LEU A 495 17.78 -18.81 5.02
N ASP A 496 18.88 -18.19 5.46
CA ASP A 496 19.48 -18.48 6.76
C ASP A 496 18.52 -18.08 7.90
N ARG A 497 17.91 -16.89 7.82
CA ARG A 497 16.99 -16.41 8.84
C ARG A 497 15.79 -17.34 9.02
N VAL A 498 15.19 -17.82 7.93
CA VAL A 498 13.98 -18.64 7.99
C VAL A 498 14.27 -20.09 8.40
N ARG A 499 15.42 -20.65 7.98
CA ARG A 499 15.83 -22.03 8.31
C ARG A 499 16.26 -22.18 9.76
N TYR A 500 16.93 -21.17 10.31
CA TYR A 500 17.47 -21.16 11.67
C TYR A 500 16.73 -20.19 12.58
N LEU A 501 15.45 -19.95 12.29
CA LEU A 501 14.62 -19.10 13.14
C LEU A 501 14.35 -19.79 14.46
N ASP A 502 14.79 -19.21 15.58
CA ASP A 502 14.40 -19.68 16.92
C ASP A 502 12.93 -19.42 17.21
#